data_AF-A0A3M3AJ34-F1
#
_entry.id   AF-A0A3M3AJ34-F1
#
_cell.length_a   1.000
_cell.length_b   1.000
_cell.length_c   1.000
_cell.angle_alpha   90.00
_cell.angle_beta   90.00
_cell.angle_gamma   90.00
#
_symmetry.space_group_name_H-M   'P 1'
#
loop_
_entity.id
_entity.type
_entity.pdbx_description
1 polymer ?
#
loop_
_entity_poly.entity_id
_entity_poly.type
_entity_poly.pdbx_seq_one_letter_code
_entity_poly.pdbx_strand_id
1 'polypeptide(L)'
;MLMSALNRYTAMPARQRGAIGLIAALTLGLALLCALVVVDSGRLYLEKRSLQRVADIAALEAAGRRGACSGAASAPDFANQSAIRNGFTPNTDGRTLVTRCGTLTVGALSQRVFVADSTQALAIQVVASHPVPRSIAAGIGAAFDKSPSPANVTLSATAVAASAAPLVALTIRSATMTVDSTRAAILNPVIGSLLGGSLNLSVANWQGLASTDLSLLSYLNRLKTDLNLTAVGYSDVLNTSVSVSQLIQSAINVLDPGATLTGTATIAGLQALKLAAGATTVVLGDLLSIQGSSDIAALNTNLRLLDLVQGLAQLANDKTGISTAAQINVGTLAQVTTRIQVVEPPQLSAIGDPSKIDPLNPKTGANRIYVRTAQMRALVSINLPVLGNINSLVSTATSVVGSLTPILNSALSLNIAGVLGSTTCALGLNSCMVTDIKLLTSGTSGPRIDLSLALASADTYVTGFTCTSNTNKTLSVKTDAALLSAKVGLIN
;
A
#
# COMPACT_ATOMS: atom_id res chain seq x y z
N MET A 1 15.91 -110.05 48.95
CA MET A 1 15.38 -110.39 47.60
C MET A 1 13.86 -110.29 47.67
N LEU A 2 13.07 -109.75 46.73
CA LEU A 2 13.33 -109.29 45.36
C LEU A 2 12.05 -108.57 44.81
N MET A 3 12.26 -107.41 44.19
CA MET A 3 11.66 -106.77 43.00
C MET A 3 10.15 -106.87 42.59
N SER A 4 9.55 -105.67 42.51
CA SER A 4 8.94 -104.99 41.34
C SER A 4 7.59 -105.40 40.73
N ALA A 5 6.67 -104.42 40.65
CA ALA A 5 5.91 -104.10 39.44
C ALA A 5 5.51 -102.60 39.42
N LEU A 6 5.85 -101.91 38.33
CA LEU A 6 5.36 -100.58 37.97
C LEU A 6 3.92 -100.69 37.42
N ASN A 7 2.95 -99.90 37.92
CA ASN A 7 1.96 -99.34 37.00
C ASN A 7 1.28 -98.05 37.47
N ARG A 8 1.04 -97.20 36.47
CA ARG A 8 0.67 -95.79 36.43
C ARG A 8 -0.60 -95.42 37.22
N TYR A 9 -0.52 -94.37 38.04
CA TYR A 9 -1.67 -93.52 38.30
C TYR A 9 -1.77 -92.48 37.17
N THR A 10 -2.82 -92.60 36.37
CA THR A 10 -3.24 -91.58 35.40
C THR A 10 -3.68 -90.34 36.15
N ALA A 11 -2.94 -89.23 36.03
CA ALA A 11 -3.46 -87.92 36.41
C ALA A 11 -4.63 -87.58 35.48
N MET A 12 -5.86 -87.60 36.01
CA MET A 12 -7.01 -87.07 35.30
C MET A 12 -6.82 -85.55 35.16
N PRO A 13 -6.86 -84.98 33.94
CA PRO A 13 -6.87 -83.53 33.80
C PRO A 13 -8.17 -83.01 34.41
N ALA A 14 -8.07 -82.28 35.53
CA ALA A 14 -9.17 -81.53 36.08
C ALA A 14 -9.65 -80.52 35.03
N ARG A 15 -10.79 -80.80 34.40
CA ARG A 15 -11.43 -79.88 33.46
C ARG A 15 -11.93 -78.66 34.23
N GLN A 16 -11.13 -77.61 34.31
CA GLN A 16 -11.63 -76.25 34.52
C GLN A 16 -12.38 -75.81 33.25
N ARG A 17 -13.65 -76.16 33.15
CA ARG A 17 -14.57 -75.69 32.09
C ARG A 17 -15.77 -75.03 32.75
N GLY A 18 -15.63 -73.76 33.11
CA GLY A 18 -16.73 -72.96 33.65
C GLY A 18 -16.38 -71.48 33.74
N ALA A 19 -15.25 -71.13 34.36
CA ALA A 19 -14.85 -69.73 34.54
C ALA A 19 -14.44 -69.01 33.24
N ILE A 20 -13.81 -69.73 32.29
CA ILE A 20 -13.35 -69.15 31.01
C ILE A 20 -14.53 -68.68 30.17
N GLY A 21 -15.66 -69.40 30.19
CA GLY A 21 -16.88 -69.00 29.47
C GLY A 21 -17.51 -67.74 30.04
N LEU A 22 -17.54 -67.61 31.38
CA LEU A 22 -18.06 -66.41 32.05
C LEU A 22 -17.16 -65.20 31.84
N ILE A 23 -15.83 -65.38 31.94
CA ILE A 23 -14.87 -64.30 31.66
C ILE A 23 -14.94 -63.89 30.18
N ALA A 24 -15.04 -64.84 29.26
CA ALA A 24 -15.19 -64.55 27.82
C ALA A 24 -16.50 -63.81 27.50
N ALA A 25 -17.61 -64.18 28.15
CA ALA A 25 -18.88 -63.48 28.00
C ALA A 25 -18.82 -62.04 28.54
N LEU A 26 -18.16 -61.84 29.69
CA LEU A 26 -17.96 -60.51 30.28
C LEU A 26 -17.05 -59.62 29.43
N THR A 27 -15.94 -60.15 28.91
CA THR A 27 -15.03 -59.38 28.05
C THR A 27 -15.66 -59.05 26.70
N LEU A 28 -16.44 -59.97 26.13
CA LEU A 28 -17.21 -59.72 24.91
C LEU A 28 -18.31 -58.68 25.15
N GLY A 29 -19.02 -58.76 26.28
CA GLY A 29 -20.00 -57.75 26.68
C GLY A 29 -19.37 -56.36 26.84
N LEU A 30 -18.21 -56.27 27.51
CA LEU A 30 -17.46 -55.02 27.64
C LEU A 30 -16.99 -54.50 26.27
N ALA A 31 -16.49 -55.38 25.40
CA ALA A 31 -16.06 -54.99 24.05
C ALA A 31 -17.22 -54.41 23.23
N LEU A 32 -18.41 -55.01 23.32
CA LEU A 32 -19.62 -54.48 22.65
C LEU A 32 -20.05 -53.13 23.21
N LEU A 33 -19.99 -52.92 24.53
CA LEU A 33 -20.30 -51.62 25.14
C LEU A 33 -19.31 -50.54 24.68
N CYS A 34 -18.02 -50.85 24.66
CA CYS A 34 -17.01 -49.93 24.13
C CYS A 34 -17.23 -49.61 22.66
N ALA A 35 -17.54 -50.62 21.82
CA ALA A 35 -17.84 -50.42 20.41
C ALA A 35 -19.08 -49.53 20.21
N LEU A 36 -20.13 -49.73 21.01
CA LEU A 36 -21.33 -48.90 21.00
C LEU A 36 -21.01 -47.44 21.32
N VAL A 37 -20.21 -47.18 22.36
CA VAL A 37 -19.78 -45.82 22.72
C VAL A 37 -18.95 -45.17 21.60
N VAL A 38 -18.06 -45.91 20.96
CA VAL A 38 -17.23 -45.40 19.85
C VAL A 38 -18.07 -45.06 18.63
N VAL A 39 -19.00 -45.92 18.22
CA VAL A 39 -19.88 -45.65 17.06
C VAL A 39 -20.78 -44.44 17.33
N ASP A 40 -21.33 -44.35 18.53
CA ASP A 40 -22.28 -43.31 18.91
C ASP A 40 -21.61 -41.94 19.06
N SER A 41 -20.45 -41.89 19.73
CA SER A 41 -19.62 -40.68 19.79
C SER A 41 -19.11 -40.27 18.40
N GLY A 42 -18.74 -41.24 17.55
CA GLY A 42 -18.36 -41.02 16.17
C GLY A 42 -19.47 -40.35 15.35
N ARG A 43 -20.71 -40.83 15.46
CA ARG A 43 -21.89 -40.23 14.81
C ARG A 43 -22.10 -38.79 15.25
N LEU A 44 -22.15 -38.52 16.56
CA LEU A 44 -22.35 -37.16 17.09
C LEU A 44 -21.21 -36.21 16.72
N TYR A 45 -19.97 -36.71 16.71
CA TYR A 45 -18.81 -35.93 16.29
C TYR A 45 -18.88 -35.56 14.80
N LEU A 46 -19.27 -36.49 13.93
CA LEU A 46 -19.45 -36.22 12.51
C LEU A 46 -20.56 -35.19 12.26
N GLU A 47 -21.68 -35.28 12.99
CA GLU A 47 -22.75 -34.28 12.92
C GLU A 47 -22.26 -32.90 13.38
N LYS A 48 -21.55 -32.83 14.51
CA LYS A 48 -20.97 -31.57 14.99
C LYS A 48 -19.98 -30.97 13.98
N ARG A 49 -19.13 -31.80 13.35
CA ARG A 49 -18.18 -31.37 12.32
C ARG A 49 -18.89 -30.88 11.06
N SER A 50 -19.99 -31.53 10.67
CA SER A 50 -20.84 -31.10 9.57
C SER A 50 -21.46 -29.73 9.84
N LEU A 51 -22.04 -29.53 11.03
CA LEU A 51 -22.60 -28.24 11.45
C LEU A 51 -21.53 -27.13 11.50
N GLN A 52 -20.33 -27.45 12.00
CA GLN A 52 -19.23 -26.48 12.03
C GLN A 52 -18.82 -26.06 10.61
N ARG A 53 -18.71 -27.02 9.68
CA ARG A 53 -18.42 -26.73 8.27
C ARG A 53 -19.48 -25.78 7.66
N VAL A 54 -20.75 -26.02 7.93
CA VAL A 54 -21.85 -25.16 7.43
C VAL A 54 -21.76 -23.76 8.05
N ALA A 55 -21.56 -23.67 9.36
CA ALA A 55 -21.43 -22.39 10.06
C ALA A 55 -20.23 -21.58 9.53
N ASP A 56 -19.06 -22.22 9.36
CA ASP A 56 -17.83 -21.56 8.89
C ASP A 56 -17.99 -21.02 7.46
N ILE A 57 -18.52 -21.83 6.53
CA ILE A 57 -18.72 -21.40 5.13
C ILE A 57 -19.80 -20.31 5.05
N ALA A 58 -20.90 -20.44 5.80
CA ALA A 58 -21.95 -19.43 5.83
C ALA A 58 -21.48 -18.10 6.41
N ALA A 59 -20.67 -18.13 7.48
CA ALA A 59 -20.08 -16.93 8.07
C ALA A 59 -19.10 -16.26 7.11
N LEU A 60 -18.21 -17.04 6.47
CA LEU A 60 -17.24 -16.52 5.50
C LEU A 60 -17.92 -15.90 4.27
N GLU A 61 -19.00 -16.51 3.78
CA GLU A 61 -19.73 -15.95 2.64
C GLU A 61 -20.49 -14.68 3.01
N ALA A 62 -21.18 -14.66 4.15
CA ALA A 62 -21.87 -13.47 4.62
C ALA A 62 -20.87 -12.31 4.84
N ALA A 63 -19.72 -12.58 5.46
CA ALA A 63 -18.69 -11.56 5.70
C ALA A 63 -17.95 -11.16 4.42
N GLY A 64 -17.66 -12.13 3.53
CA GLY A 64 -16.97 -11.89 2.26
C GLY A 64 -17.79 -11.10 1.25
N ARG A 65 -19.12 -11.22 1.31
CA ARG A 65 -20.07 -10.42 0.53
C ARG A 65 -20.51 -9.13 1.26
N ARG A 66 -19.89 -8.82 2.40
CA ARG A 66 -20.18 -7.63 3.22
C ARG A 66 -21.68 -7.44 3.50
N GLY A 67 -22.33 -8.53 3.92
CA GLY A 67 -23.75 -8.51 4.26
C GLY A 67 -24.03 -7.56 5.42
N ALA A 68 -25.14 -6.83 5.34
CA ALA A 68 -25.60 -5.94 6.40
C ALA A 68 -26.67 -6.62 7.27
N CYS A 69 -26.71 -6.30 8.56
CA CYS A 69 -27.79 -6.72 9.47
C CYS A 69 -28.79 -5.62 9.81
N SER A 70 -28.60 -4.39 9.29
CA SER A 70 -29.52 -3.26 9.43
C SER A 70 -30.02 -2.80 8.06
N GLY A 71 -31.24 -2.27 8.01
CA GLY A 71 -31.92 -1.92 6.75
C GLY A 71 -32.37 -3.16 5.97
N ALA A 72 -32.07 -3.23 4.67
CA ALA A 72 -32.26 -4.43 3.86
C ALA A 72 -31.25 -5.50 4.27
N ALA A 73 -31.57 -6.27 5.31
CA ALA A 73 -30.68 -7.23 5.95
C ALA A 73 -30.26 -8.36 4.98
N SER A 74 -29.11 -8.19 4.35
CA SER A 74 -28.56 -9.13 3.36
C SER A 74 -27.66 -10.20 3.96
N ALA A 75 -27.13 -9.99 5.17
CA ALA A 75 -26.30 -10.98 5.87
C ALA A 75 -27.03 -12.30 6.15
N PRO A 76 -28.29 -12.31 6.66
CA PRO A 76 -29.06 -13.53 6.81
C PRO A 76 -29.31 -14.25 5.49
N ASP A 77 -29.62 -13.51 4.43
CA ASP A 77 -29.88 -14.08 3.11
C ASP A 77 -28.64 -14.75 2.51
N PHE A 78 -27.47 -14.10 2.61
CA PHE A 78 -26.20 -14.68 2.14
C PHE A 78 -25.83 -15.94 2.93
N ALA A 79 -26.01 -15.93 4.25
CA ALA A 79 -25.77 -17.11 5.08
C ALA A 79 -26.74 -18.26 4.74
N ASN A 80 -28.02 -17.97 4.53
CA ASN A 80 -29.03 -18.95 4.15
C ASN A 80 -28.75 -19.56 2.78
N GLN A 81 -28.45 -18.72 1.77
CA GLN A 81 -28.06 -19.19 0.43
C GLN A 81 -26.82 -20.09 0.49
N SER A 82 -25.83 -19.72 1.30
CA SER A 82 -24.62 -20.50 1.52
C SER A 82 -24.93 -21.87 2.14
N ALA A 83 -25.74 -21.87 3.20
CA ALA A 83 -26.10 -23.08 3.93
C ALA A 83 -26.87 -24.05 3.01
N ILE A 84 -27.84 -23.55 2.22
CA ILE A 84 -28.62 -24.37 1.28
C ILE A 84 -27.70 -25.03 0.25
N ARG A 85 -26.72 -24.30 -0.30
CA ARG A 85 -25.73 -24.87 -1.25
C ARG A 85 -24.81 -25.93 -0.63
N ASN A 86 -24.66 -25.90 0.70
CA ASN A 86 -23.89 -26.89 1.46
C ASN A 86 -24.77 -27.98 2.10
N GLY A 87 -26.01 -28.17 1.60
CA GLY A 87 -26.90 -29.24 2.05
C GLY A 87 -27.59 -29.00 3.39
N PHE A 88 -27.58 -27.76 3.88
CA PHE A 88 -28.25 -27.36 5.11
C PHE A 88 -29.38 -26.37 4.79
N THR A 89 -30.62 -26.86 4.77
CA THR A 89 -31.82 -26.03 4.58
C THR A 89 -32.34 -25.54 5.94
N PRO A 90 -32.29 -24.22 6.22
CA PRO A 90 -32.85 -23.67 7.45
C PRO A 90 -34.37 -23.88 7.52
N ASN A 91 -34.91 -24.02 8.72
CA ASN A 91 -36.32 -24.27 9.02
C ASN A 91 -36.88 -25.62 8.49
N THR A 92 -36.01 -26.53 8.06
CA THR A 92 -36.36 -27.93 7.75
C THR A 92 -35.86 -28.84 8.88
N ASP A 93 -36.65 -29.82 9.32
CA ASP A 93 -36.24 -30.80 10.35
C ASP A 93 -35.71 -30.17 11.65
N GLY A 94 -36.28 -29.03 12.06
CA GLY A 94 -35.85 -28.27 13.25
C GLY A 94 -34.45 -27.62 13.12
N ARG A 95 -33.85 -27.62 11.92
CA ARG A 95 -32.59 -26.92 11.65
C ARG A 95 -32.79 -25.42 11.73
N THR A 96 -31.94 -24.73 12.48
CA THR A 96 -31.99 -23.26 12.60
C THR A 96 -30.65 -22.66 12.23
N LEU A 97 -30.67 -21.54 11.51
CA LEU A 97 -29.49 -20.74 11.20
C LEU A 97 -29.73 -19.31 11.66
N VAL A 98 -28.98 -18.86 12.66
CA VAL A 98 -29.10 -17.50 13.21
C VAL A 98 -27.85 -16.71 12.86
N THR A 99 -28.05 -15.58 12.20
CA THR A 99 -27.00 -14.62 11.83
C THR A 99 -27.05 -13.41 12.74
N ARG A 100 -25.88 -12.96 13.20
CA ARG A 100 -25.72 -11.74 14.01
C ARG A 100 -24.55 -10.93 13.47
N CYS A 101 -24.73 -9.63 13.26
CA CYS A 101 -23.62 -8.73 12.96
C CYS A 101 -23.05 -8.13 14.25
N GLY A 102 -21.82 -7.65 14.15
CA GLY A 102 -21.13 -7.00 15.24
C GLY A 102 -19.70 -6.64 14.89
N THR A 103 -18.87 -6.56 15.93
CA THR A 103 -17.45 -6.25 15.83
C THR A 103 -16.62 -7.29 16.57
N LEU A 104 -15.32 -7.34 16.27
CA LEU A 104 -14.36 -8.13 17.03
C LEU A 104 -13.58 -7.21 17.96
N THR A 105 -13.69 -7.46 19.25
CA THR A 105 -12.88 -6.80 20.27
C THR A 105 -11.80 -7.74 20.78
N VAL A 106 -10.67 -7.19 21.19
CA VAL A 106 -9.60 -7.97 21.83
C VAL A 106 -9.87 -7.95 23.34
N GLY A 107 -10.12 -9.11 23.93
CA GLY A 107 -10.32 -9.27 25.38
C GLY A 107 -9.00 -9.20 26.15
N ALA A 108 -9.09 -9.24 27.49
CA ALA A 108 -7.96 -9.09 28.41
C ALA A 108 -6.81 -10.12 28.22
N LEU A 109 -7.07 -11.25 27.55
CA LEU A 109 -6.10 -12.31 27.25
C LEU A 109 -5.66 -12.31 25.76
N SER A 110 -5.79 -11.18 25.06
CA SER A 110 -5.57 -11.10 23.61
C SER A 110 -6.47 -12.01 22.76
N GLN A 111 -7.56 -12.53 23.34
CA GLN A 111 -8.53 -13.35 22.64
C GLN A 111 -9.50 -12.46 21.86
N ARG A 112 -9.76 -12.82 20.60
CA ARG A 112 -10.80 -12.15 19.79
C ARG A 112 -12.17 -12.59 20.29
N VAL A 113 -12.96 -11.64 20.76
CA VAL A 113 -14.34 -11.84 21.24
C VAL A 113 -15.29 -11.12 20.30
N PHE A 114 -16.34 -11.80 19.89
CA PHE A 114 -17.41 -11.21 19.10
C PHE A 114 -18.36 -10.43 20.00
N VAL A 115 -18.59 -9.17 19.66
CA VAL A 115 -19.56 -8.30 20.32
C VAL A 115 -20.66 -7.99 19.32
N ALA A 116 -21.89 -8.42 19.62
CA ALA A 116 -23.03 -8.23 18.72
C ALA A 116 -23.43 -6.75 18.65
N ASP A 117 -23.52 -6.23 17.44
CA ASP A 117 -23.98 -4.88 17.13
C ASP A 117 -24.62 -4.89 15.72
N SER A 118 -25.92 -4.66 15.66
CA SER A 118 -26.67 -4.68 14.40
C SER A 118 -26.34 -3.52 13.45
N THR A 119 -25.71 -2.45 13.97
CA THR A 119 -25.30 -1.28 13.17
C THR A 119 -23.94 -1.46 12.50
N GLN A 120 -23.12 -2.39 13.00
CA GLN A 120 -21.77 -2.65 12.52
C GLN A 120 -21.70 -4.04 11.87
N ALA A 121 -21.36 -4.10 10.59
CA ALA A 121 -21.21 -5.36 9.84
C ALA A 121 -19.74 -5.80 9.70
N LEU A 122 -18.87 -5.38 10.63
CA LEU A 122 -17.43 -5.65 10.57
C LEU A 122 -17.11 -7.13 10.83
N ALA A 123 -17.92 -7.80 11.65
CA ALA A 123 -17.89 -9.23 11.87
C ALA A 123 -19.32 -9.82 11.85
N ILE A 124 -19.44 -11.04 11.34
CA ILE A 124 -20.71 -11.76 11.26
C ILE A 124 -20.55 -13.10 11.96
N GLN A 125 -21.40 -13.32 12.96
CA GLN A 125 -21.55 -14.59 13.65
C GLN A 125 -22.71 -15.38 13.03
N VAL A 126 -22.46 -16.65 12.75
CA VAL A 126 -23.46 -17.61 12.31
C VAL A 126 -23.54 -18.74 13.31
N VAL A 127 -24.74 -19.02 13.79
CA VAL A 127 -25.05 -20.14 14.69
C VAL A 127 -25.95 -21.12 13.97
N ALA A 128 -25.40 -22.27 13.59
CA ALA A 128 -26.16 -23.37 13.00
C ALA A 128 -26.54 -24.34 14.12
N SER A 129 -27.81 -24.73 14.19
CA SER A 129 -28.28 -25.75 15.15
C SER A 129 -29.14 -26.80 14.46
N HIS A 130 -29.02 -28.05 14.91
CA HIS A 130 -29.81 -29.17 14.42
C HIS A 130 -30.16 -30.13 15.57
N PRO A 131 -31.45 -30.44 15.80
CA PRO A 131 -31.84 -31.48 16.73
C PRO A 131 -31.57 -32.85 16.11
N VAL A 132 -30.68 -33.63 16.73
CA VAL A 132 -30.38 -35.00 16.32
C VAL A 132 -30.88 -36.00 17.35
N PRO A 133 -31.24 -37.23 16.95
CA PRO A 133 -31.55 -38.30 17.90
C PRO A 133 -30.39 -38.48 18.87
N ARG A 134 -30.73 -38.62 20.15
CA ARG A 134 -29.75 -38.82 21.22
C ARG A 134 -28.88 -40.06 21.00
N SER A 135 -27.79 -40.08 21.75
CA SER A 135 -26.86 -41.19 21.83
C SER A 135 -27.59 -42.51 22.18
N ILE A 136 -27.23 -43.65 21.55
CA ILE A 136 -27.78 -44.98 21.88
C ILE A 136 -27.37 -45.40 23.31
N ALA A 137 -26.17 -45.02 23.77
CA ALA A 137 -25.73 -45.27 25.13
C ALA A 137 -26.58 -44.50 26.17
N ALA A 138 -26.80 -43.20 25.92
CA ALA A 138 -27.74 -42.37 26.68
C ALA A 138 -29.18 -42.90 26.54
N GLY A 139 -29.47 -43.48 25.36
CA GLY A 139 -30.59 -44.34 24.99
C GLY A 139 -31.04 -45.26 26.10
N ILE A 140 -30.14 -46.20 26.37
CA ILE A 140 -30.26 -47.29 27.32
C ILE A 140 -30.24 -46.76 28.75
N GLY A 141 -29.36 -45.80 29.08
CA GLY A 141 -29.31 -45.19 30.42
C GLY A 141 -30.63 -44.53 30.83
N ALA A 142 -31.23 -43.75 29.92
CA ALA A 142 -32.51 -43.07 30.20
C ALA A 142 -33.70 -44.02 30.39
N ALA A 143 -33.60 -45.29 29.96
CA ALA A 143 -34.62 -46.30 30.22
C ALA A 143 -34.63 -46.76 31.69
N PHE A 144 -33.53 -46.52 32.41
CA PHE A 144 -33.38 -46.85 33.83
C PHE A 144 -33.48 -45.62 34.76
N ASP A 145 -33.65 -44.42 34.19
CA ASP A 145 -33.75 -43.16 34.94
C ASP A 145 -35.21 -42.76 35.22
N LYS A 146 -35.46 -42.21 36.42
CA LYS A 146 -36.79 -41.72 36.83
C LYS A 146 -37.22 -40.42 36.13
N SER A 147 -36.27 -39.71 35.50
CA SER A 147 -36.51 -38.52 34.68
C SER A 147 -35.77 -38.69 33.35
N PRO A 148 -36.41 -39.28 32.33
CA PRO A 148 -35.74 -39.61 31.08
C PRO A 148 -35.26 -38.35 30.35
N SER A 149 -34.01 -38.38 29.88
CA SER A 149 -33.49 -37.32 28.99
C SER A 149 -34.29 -37.28 27.68
N PRO A 150 -34.47 -36.09 27.07
CA PRO A 150 -35.27 -35.94 25.87
C PRO A 150 -34.72 -36.80 24.71
N ALA A 151 -35.62 -37.30 23.86
CA ALA A 151 -35.30 -38.18 22.73
C ALA A 151 -34.29 -37.57 21.73
N ASN A 152 -34.24 -36.24 21.66
CA ASN A 152 -33.37 -35.47 20.79
C ASN A 152 -32.43 -34.57 21.60
N VAL A 153 -31.20 -34.42 21.11
CA VAL A 153 -30.21 -33.46 21.62
C VAL A 153 -29.95 -32.42 20.54
N THR A 154 -30.01 -31.13 20.90
CA THR A 154 -29.71 -30.06 19.95
C THR A 154 -28.21 -29.85 19.88
N LEU A 155 -27.62 -30.10 18.72
CA LEU A 155 -26.24 -29.76 18.44
C LEU A 155 -26.19 -28.36 17.84
N SER A 156 -25.26 -27.54 18.30
CA SER A 156 -25.02 -26.19 17.78
C SER A 156 -23.56 -25.99 17.42
N ALA A 157 -23.30 -25.28 16.33
CA ALA A 157 -22.00 -24.82 15.90
C ALA A 157 -22.02 -23.31 15.69
N THR A 158 -20.98 -22.64 16.17
CA THR A 158 -20.84 -21.19 16.07
C THR A 158 -19.59 -20.86 15.28
N ALA A 159 -19.74 -19.99 14.27
CA ALA A 159 -18.64 -19.46 13.51
C ALA A 159 -18.72 -17.94 13.49
N VAL A 160 -17.57 -17.27 13.51
CA VAL A 160 -17.48 -15.82 13.38
C VAL A 160 -16.48 -15.51 12.29
N ALA A 161 -16.91 -14.76 11.28
CA ALA A 161 -16.06 -14.28 10.20
C ALA A 161 -15.96 -12.76 10.25
N ALA A 162 -14.73 -12.24 10.15
CA ALA A 162 -14.49 -10.82 10.00
C ALA A 162 -14.51 -10.44 8.52
N SER A 163 -15.14 -9.32 8.19
CA SER A 163 -14.99 -8.71 6.88
C SER A 163 -13.63 -8.03 6.79
N ALA A 164 -12.95 -8.15 5.64
CA ALA A 164 -11.74 -7.38 5.40
C ALA A 164 -12.12 -5.89 5.28
N ALA A 165 -11.45 -5.05 6.07
CA ALA A 165 -11.59 -3.60 5.98
C ALA A 165 -11.34 -3.15 4.52
N PRO A 166 -12.10 -2.19 3.98
CA PRO A 166 -11.75 -1.60 2.70
C PRO A 166 -10.40 -0.89 2.84
N LEU A 167 -9.49 -1.15 1.90
CA LEU A 167 -8.22 -0.44 1.81
C LEU A 167 -8.16 0.29 0.48
N VAL A 168 -7.66 1.50 0.51
CA VAL A 168 -7.40 2.33 -0.66
C VAL A 168 -5.95 2.78 -0.61
N ALA A 169 -5.26 2.61 -1.73
CA ALA A 169 -3.94 3.19 -1.96
C ALA A 169 -4.07 4.26 -3.05
N LEU A 170 -3.82 5.51 -2.68
CA LEU A 170 -3.75 6.63 -3.59
C LEU A 170 -2.28 6.95 -3.83
N THR A 171 -1.85 6.96 -5.09
CA THR A 171 -0.48 7.32 -5.47
C THR A 171 -0.50 8.45 -6.48
N ILE A 172 0.36 9.44 -6.28
CA ILE A 172 0.61 10.49 -7.27
C ILE A 172 1.96 10.20 -7.94
N ARG A 173 1.99 10.37 -9.27
CA ARG A 173 3.17 10.04 -10.09
C ARG A 173 3.51 11.21 -10.98
N SER A 174 4.79 11.40 -11.21
CA SER A 174 5.25 12.29 -12.27
C SER A 174 4.95 11.63 -13.62
N ALA A 175 4.55 12.42 -14.62
CA ALA A 175 4.25 11.90 -15.96
C ALA A 175 5.46 11.12 -16.49
N THR A 176 5.21 9.99 -17.18
CA THR A 176 6.27 9.17 -17.77
C THR A 176 6.97 9.97 -18.87
N MET A 177 8.05 10.64 -18.50
CA MET A 177 8.82 11.49 -19.42
C MET A 177 10.06 10.71 -19.86
N THR A 178 10.21 10.55 -21.18
CA THR A 178 11.47 10.09 -21.76
C THR A 178 12.56 11.08 -21.40
N VAL A 179 13.68 10.61 -20.85
CA VAL A 179 14.80 11.47 -20.50
C VAL A 179 15.72 11.54 -21.71
N ASP A 180 15.93 12.73 -22.25
CA ASP A 180 16.92 13.01 -23.29
C ASP A 180 18.15 13.72 -22.69
N SER A 181 19.16 13.99 -23.52
CA SER A 181 20.39 14.68 -23.09
C SER A 181 20.13 16.10 -22.56
N THR A 182 19.13 16.79 -23.09
CA THR A 182 18.76 18.15 -22.66
C THR A 182 18.11 18.14 -21.28
N ARG A 183 17.27 17.14 -20.99
CA ARG A 183 16.64 16.92 -19.69
C ARG A 183 17.63 16.43 -18.66
N ALA A 184 18.55 15.52 -19.02
CA ALA A 184 19.61 15.09 -18.11
C ALA A 184 20.51 16.25 -17.67
N ALA A 185 20.80 17.20 -18.58
CA ALA A 185 21.54 18.42 -18.28
C ALA A 185 20.81 19.36 -17.31
N ILE A 186 19.50 19.22 -17.15
CA ILE A 186 18.69 19.95 -16.16
C ILE A 186 18.54 19.12 -14.87
N LEU A 187 18.23 17.82 -14.96
CA LEU A 187 17.98 16.96 -13.80
C LEU A 187 19.21 16.83 -12.90
N ASN A 188 20.41 16.74 -13.48
CA ASN A 188 21.68 16.68 -12.73
C ASN A 188 21.87 17.89 -11.79
N PRO A 189 21.89 19.14 -12.29
CA PRO A 189 22.03 20.31 -11.43
C PRO A 189 20.86 20.46 -10.45
N VAL A 190 19.62 20.18 -10.89
CA VAL A 190 18.43 20.32 -10.03
C VAL A 190 18.46 19.33 -8.87
N ILE A 191 18.50 18.02 -9.15
CA ILE A 191 18.46 17.00 -8.10
C ILE A 191 19.75 17.01 -7.27
N GLY A 192 20.90 17.30 -7.88
CA GLY A 192 22.15 17.52 -7.15
C GLY A 192 22.02 18.65 -6.14
N SER A 193 21.52 19.83 -6.56
CA SER A 193 21.34 20.98 -5.67
C SER A 193 20.34 20.72 -4.54
N LEU A 194 19.24 20.02 -4.82
CA LEU A 194 18.24 19.64 -3.81
C LEU A 194 18.83 18.70 -2.74
N LEU A 195 19.73 17.80 -3.15
CA LEU A 195 20.46 16.89 -2.27
C LEU A 195 21.65 17.55 -1.56
N GLY A 196 22.05 18.75 -1.96
CA GLY A 196 23.21 19.46 -1.41
C GLY A 196 24.55 19.05 -2.02
N GLY A 197 24.56 18.31 -3.12
CA GLY A 197 25.77 17.80 -3.78
C GLY A 197 25.84 18.12 -5.27
N SER A 198 26.90 17.65 -5.94
CA SER A 198 26.96 17.63 -7.40
C SER A 198 26.59 16.25 -7.92
N LEU A 199 25.79 16.21 -8.98
CA LEU A 199 25.33 14.98 -9.60
C LEU A 199 25.71 14.98 -11.07
N ASN A 200 26.28 13.87 -11.55
CA ASN A 200 26.63 13.69 -12.95
C ASN A 200 26.14 12.32 -13.41
N LEU A 201 24.85 12.24 -13.72
CA LEU A 201 24.22 11.04 -14.27
C LEU A 201 24.09 11.16 -15.79
N SER A 202 24.32 10.04 -16.49
CA SER A 202 24.03 9.95 -17.91
C SER A 202 22.53 9.80 -18.17
N VAL A 203 22.13 9.98 -19.43
CA VAL A 203 20.75 9.72 -19.87
C VAL A 203 20.32 8.29 -19.56
N ALA A 204 21.22 7.31 -19.71
CA ALA A 204 20.93 5.91 -19.43
C ALA A 204 20.66 5.65 -17.94
N ASN A 205 21.36 6.36 -17.04
CA ASN A 205 21.11 6.26 -15.60
C ASN A 205 19.70 6.78 -15.26
N TRP A 206 19.34 7.96 -15.75
CA TRP A 206 18.01 8.53 -15.54
C TRP A 206 16.90 7.68 -16.14
N GLN A 207 17.11 7.16 -17.35
CA GLN A 207 16.14 6.27 -18.00
C GLN A 207 15.98 4.96 -17.23
N GLY A 208 17.08 4.41 -16.70
CA GLY A 208 17.04 3.24 -15.82
C GLY A 208 16.18 3.50 -14.57
N LEU A 209 16.41 4.61 -13.87
CA LEU A 209 15.61 5.02 -12.71
C LEU A 209 14.12 5.23 -13.06
N ALA A 210 13.83 5.81 -14.22
CA ALA A 210 12.47 6.07 -14.68
C ALA A 210 11.71 4.79 -15.07
N SER A 211 12.41 3.77 -15.57
CA SER A 211 11.83 2.50 -16.01
C SER A 211 11.72 1.44 -14.91
N THR A 212 12.33 1.66 -13.74
CA THR A 212 12.36 0.68 -12.65
C THR A 212 11.23 0.93 -11.65
N ASP A 213 10.40 -0.09 -11.46
CA ASP A 213 9.42 -0.16 -10.37
C ASP A 213 10.02 -0.86 -9.15
N LEU A 214 9.73 -0.34 -7.96
CA LEU A 214 10.15 -0.85 -6.67
C LEU A 214 8.91 -1.24 -5.86
N SER A 215 8.85 -2.48 -5.37
CA SER A 215 7.78 -2.90 -4.47
C SER A 215 7.97 -2.22 -3.10
N LEU A 216 6.95 -1.48 -2.65
CA LEU A 216 7.00 -0.79 -1.36
C LEU A 216 7.16 -1.79 -0.20
N LEU A 217 6.48 -2.93 -0.27
CA LEU A 217 6.59 -3.99 0.73
C LEU A 217 8.01 -4.54 0.83
N SER A 218 8.65 -4.87 -0.30
CA SER A 218 10.03 -5.39 -0.28
C SER A 218 11.00 -4.32 0.21
N TYR A 219 10.78 -3.06 -0.17
CA TYR A 219 11.56 -1.92 0.28
C TYR A 219 11.50 -1.71 1.79
N LEU A 220 10.30 -1.66 2.38
CA LEU A 220 10.16 -1.50 3.83
C LEU A 220 10.69 -2.71 4.60
N ASN A 221 10.51 -3.93 4.07
CA ASN A 221 11.10 -5.13 4.67
C ASN A 221 12.63 -5.05 4.69
N ARG A 222 13.24 -4.62 3.59
CA ARG A 222 14.69 -4.46 3.53
C ARG A 222 15.17 -3.34 4.44
N LEU A 223 14.46 -2.21 4.47
CA LEU A 223 14.77 -1.08 5.34
C LEU A 223 14.73 -1.47 6.82
N LYS A 224 13.74 -2.27 7.25
CA LYS A 224 13.68 -2.82 8.62
C LYS A 224 14.93 -3.61 8.97
N THR A 225 15.40 -4.45 8.04
CA THR A 225 16.62 -5.25 8.24
C THR A 225 17.86 -4.36 8.28
N ASP A 226 17.99 -3.42 7.35
CA ASP A 226 19.14 -2.52 7.25
C ASP A 226 19.24 -1.58 8.47
N LEU A 227 18.12 -1.21 9.09
CA LEU A 227 18.06 -0.37 10.30
C LEU A 227 18.02 -1.16 11.63
N ASN A 228 18.04 -2.50 11.59
CA ASN A 228 17.88 -3.37 12.76
C ASN A 228 16.56 -3.16 13.54
N LEU A 229 15.47 -2.79 12.85
CA LEU A 229 14.13 -2.52 13.42
C LEU A 229 13.14 -3.69 13.23
N THR A 230 13.60 -4.94 13.29
CA THR A 230 12.79 -6.12 12.93
C THR A 230 11.58 -6.33 13.86
N ALA A 231 11.70 -5.97 15.14
CA ALA A 231 10.66 -6.12 16.16
C ALA A 231 9.56 -5.05 16.11
N VAL A 232 9.70 -4.01 15.28
CA VAL A 232 8.85 -2.82 15.28
C VAL A 232 7.88 -2.82 14.08
N GLY A 233 6.71 -2.18 14.19
CA GLY A 233 5.73 -2.08 13.11
C GLY A 233 6.21 -1.22 11.94
N TYR A 234 5.54 -1.32 10.78
CA TYR A 234 5.91 -0.50 9.61
C TYR A 234 5.62 0.99 9.80
N SER A 235 4.61 1.33 10.61
CA SER A 235 4.29 2.72 10.98
C SER A 235 5.46 3.40 11.68
N ASP A 236 6.14 2.70 12.58
CA ASP A 236 7.25 3.24 13.34
C ASP A 236 8.49 3.43 12.46
N VAL A 237 8.72 2.50 11.52
CA VAL A 237 9.78 2.62 10.51
C VAL A 237 9.58 3.86 9.64
N LEU A 238 8.33 4.14 9.23
CA LEU A 238 8.00 5.34 8.46
C LEU A 238 8.22 6.63 9.26
N ASN A 239 7.94 6.60 10.56
CA ASN A 239 8.12 7.75 11.45
C ASN A 239 9.56 7.92 11.98
N THR A 240 10.46 7.00 11.63
CA THR A 240 11.87 7.07 12.03
C THR A 240 12.63 8.03 11.11
N SER A 241 13.47 8.88 11.70
CA SER A 241 14.39 9.73 10.94
C SER A 241 15.57 8.91 10.42
N VAL A 242 15.72 8.83 9.11
CA VAL A 242 16.75 8.02 8.42
C VAL A 242 17.53 8.91 7.46
N SER A 243 18.83 8.63 7.27
CA SER A 243 19.60 9.37 6.26
C SER A 243 19.17 9.00 4.84
N VAL A 244 19.11 9.99 3.94
CA VAL A 244 18.73 9.76 2.53
C VAL A 244 19.69 8.77 1.85
N SER A 245 20.97 8.78 2.22
CA SER A 245 21.97 7.82 1.74
C SER A 245 21.67 6.38 2.18
N GLN A 246 21.16 6.16 3.41
CA GLN A 246 20.67 4.85 3.86
C GLN A 246 19.39 4.45 3.12
N LEU A 247 18.44 5.37 2.92
CA LEU A 247 17.20 5.09 2.18
C LEU A 247 17.47 4.67 0.73
N ILE A 248 18.42 5.34 0.07
CA ILE A 248 18.88 4.96 -1.28
C ILE A 248 19.63 3.61 -1.24
N GLN A 249 20.46 3.37 -0.21
CA GLN A 249 21.15 2.08 -0.06
C GLN A 249 20.16 0.92 0.10
N SER A 250 19.09 1.08 0.87
CA SER A 250 18.05 0.04 0.98
C SER A 250 17.36 -0.21 -0.35
N ALA A 251 17.18 0.81 -1.20
CA ALA A 251 16.63 0.62 -2.54
C ALA A 251 17.60 -0.17 -3.44
N ILE A 252 18.90 0.11 -3.35
CA ILE A 252 19.96 -0.68 -4.02
C ILE A 252 19.88 -2.15 -3.55
N ASN A 253 19.79 -2.38 -2.24
CA ASN A 253 19.76 -3.74 -1.67
C ASN A 253 18.51 -4.54 -2.08
N VAL A 254 17.39 -3.88 -2.39
CA VAL A 254 16.17 -4.53 -2.90
C VAL A 254 16.32 -4.91 -4.37
N LEU A 255 16.94 -4.03 -5.16
CA LEU A 255 17.11 -4.25 -6.60
C LEU A 255 18.25 -5.21 -6.91
N ASP A 256 19.30 -5.21 -6.08
CA ASP A 256 20.48 -6.05 -6.24
C ASP A 256 20.86 -6.74 -4.92
N PRO A 257 20.04 -7.69 -4.44
CA PRO A 257 20.28 -8.38 -3.17
C PRO A 257 21.59 -9.19 -3.15
N GLY A 258 22.11 -9.56 -4.33
CA GLY A 258 23.36 -10.32 -4.49
C GLY A 258 24.59 -9.47 -4.89
N ALA A 259 24.46 -8.14 -5.01
CA ALA A 259 25.52 -7.26 -5.53
C ALA A 259 26.05 -7.65 -6.93
N THR A 260 25.21 -8.28 -7.75
CA THR A 260 25.54 -8.79 -9.10
C THR A 260 25.20 -7.83 -10.23
N LEU A 261 24.35 -6.82 -9.98
CA LEU A 261 23.83 -5.85 -10.94
C LEU A 261 24.53 -4.49 -10.87
N THR A 262 25.70 -4.43 -10.21
CA THR A 262 26.49 -3.20 -9.98
C THR A 262 26.86 -2.43 -11.26
N GLY A 263 26.90 -3.11 -12.42
CA GLY A 263 27.15 -2.50 -13.73
C GLY A 263 25.92 -1.94 -14.45
N THR A 264 24.71 -2.11 -13.90
CA THR A 264 23.49 -1.58 -14.54
C THR A 264 23.37 -0.07 -14.34
N ALA A 265 22.85 0.63 -15.35
CA ALA A 265 22.70 2.10 -15.31
C ALA A 265 21.84 2.57 -14.11
N THR A 266 20.84 1.77 -13.70
CA THR A 266 20.00 2.04 -12.52
C THR A 266 20.81 2.00 -11.23
N ILE A 267 21.58 0.95 -10.97
CA ILE A 267 22.37 0.80 -9.73
C ILE A 267 23.49 1.84 -9.67
N ALA A 268 24.21 2.07 -10.78
CA ALA A 268 25.22 3.13 -10.86
C ALA A 268 24.59 4.52 -10.62
N GLY A 269 23.36 4.74 -11.09
CA GLY A 269 22.60 5.96 -10.85
C GLY A 269 22.29 6.18 -9.37
N LEU A 270 21.79 5.14 -8.70
CA LEU A 270 21.52 5.16 -7.26
C LEU A 270 22.78 5.36 -6.42
N GLN A 271 23.91 4.77 -6.81
CA GLN A 271 25.18 4.95 -6.09
C GLN A 271 25.66 6.42 -6.14
N ALA A 272 25.57 7.07 -7.31
CA ALA A 272 25.90 8.49 -7.42
C ALA A 272 24.93 9.39 -6.63
N LEU A 273 23.63 9.06 -6.63
CA LEU A 273 22.64 9.77 -5.80
C LEU A 273 22.91 9.61 -4.30
N LYS A 274 23.31 8.41 -3.85
CA LYS A 274 23.70 8.15 -2.47
C LYS A 274 24.88 9.04 -2.04
N LEU A 275 25.87 9.21 -2.93
CA LEU A 275 27.02 10.09 -2.68
C LEU A 275 26.60 11.56 -2.63
N ALA A 276 25.70 11.99 -3.52
CA ALA A 276 25.20 13.36 -3.56
C ALA A 276 24.32 13.73 -2.35
N ALA A 277 23.61 12.76 -1.76
CA ALA A 277 22.67 12.96 -0.67
C ALA A 277 23.29 13.24 0.70
N GLY A 278 24.58 12.94 0.89
CA GLY A 278 25.31 13.20 2.13
C GLY A 278 24.68 12.58 3.40
N ALA A 279 24.75 13.33 4.50
CA ALA A 279 24.25 12.95 5.83
C ALA A 279 22.84 13.47 6.15
N THR A 280 22.13 13.98 5.15
CA THR A 280 20.81 14.59 5.30
C THR A 280 19.79 13.57 5.79
N THR A 281 19.05 13.89 6.86
CA THR A 281 18.04 12.98 7.44
C THR A 281 16.62 13.43 7.11
N VAL A 282 15.78 12.46 6.80
CA VAL A 282 14.37 12.67 6.44
C VAL A 282 13.49 11.60 7.10
N VAL A 283 12.19 11.88 7.20
CA VAL A 283 11.19 10.95 7.72
C VAL A 283 10.39 10.42 6.53
N LEU A 284 10.43 9.11 6.29
CA LEU A 284 9.77 8.51 5.12
C LEU A 284 8.23 8.65 5.18
N GLY A 285 7.68 8.76 6.39
CA GLY A 285 6.26 9.01 6.65
C GLY A 285 5.73 10.32 6.05
N ASP A 286 6.61 11.32 5.83
CA ASP A 286 6.23 12.58 5.18
C ASP A 286 5.97 12.37 3.67
N LEU A 287 6.63 11.38 3.04
CA LEU A 287 6.42 11.00 1.65
C LEU A 287 5.33 9.93 1.48
N LEU A 288 5.29 8.97 2.42
CA LEU A 288 4.44 7.78 2.37
C LEU A 288 3.60 7.71 3.65
N SER A 289 2.35 8.15 3.55
CA SER A 289 1.43 8.09 4.68
C SER A 289 0.67 6.77 4.68
N ILE A 290 0.69 6.06 5.80
CA ILE A 290 -0.08 4.84 6.01
C ILE A 290 -0.96 5.03 7.23
N GLN A 291 -2.26 4.87 7.01
CA GLN A 291 -3.28 5.03 8.00
C GLN A 291 -3.80 3.65 8.43
N GLY A 292 -3.77 3.40 9.75
CA GLY A 292 -4.26 2.15 10.35
C GLY A 292 -3.16 1.12 10.61
N SER A 293 -3.56 -0.07 11.06
CA SER A 293 -2.63 -1.18 11.29
C SER A 293 -2.00 -1.58 9.97
N SER A 294 -0.69 -1.77 9.99
CA SER A 294 0.16 -2.07 8.84
C SER A 294 -0.07 -3.47 8.27
N ASP A 295 -1.28 -3.72 7.75
CA ASP A 295 -1.58 -4.97 7.06
C ASP A 295 -0.73 -5.03 5.80
N ILE A 296 -0.06 -6.16 5.60
CA ILE A 296 0.84 -6.41 4.47
C ILE A 296 0.13 -6.17 3.11
N ALA A 297 -1.19 -6.38 3.06
CA ALA A 297 -2.01 -6.12 1.89
C ALA A 297 -2.03 -4.64 1.47
N ALA A 298 -1.91 -3.72 2.43
CA ALA A 298 -1.83 -2.27 2.20
C ALA A 298 -0.55 -1.89 1.46
N LEU A 299 0.55 -2.60 1.77
CA LEU A 299 1.91 -2.30 1.35
C LEU A 299 2.31 -2.93 0.01
N ASN A 300 1.47 -3.79 -0.56
CA ASN A 300 1.72 -4.46 -1.83
C ASN A 300 1.45 -3.55 -3.04
N THR A 301 2.12 -2.40 -3.07
CA THR A 301 2.02 -1.38 -4.12
C THR A 301 3.40 -1.13 -4.73
N ASN A 302 3.45 -0.86 -6.02
CA ASN A 302 4.68 -0.50 -6.71
C ASN A 302 4.84 1.02 -6.81
N LEU A 303 6.03 1.50 -6.44
CA LEU A 303 6.46 2.88 -6.59
C LEU A 303 7.52 2.94 -7.68
N ARG A 304 7.49 4.00 -8.51
CA ARG A 304 8.58 4.24 -9.46
C ARG A 304 9.80 4.73 -8.70
N LEU A 305 10.96 4.18 -9.03
CA LEU A 305 12.20 4.52 -8.35
C LEU A 305 12.57 6.00 -8.54
N LEU A 306 12.34 6.55 -9.74
CA LEU A 306 12.54 7.97 -10.01
C LEU A 306 11.65 8.87 -9.13
N ASP A 307 10.37 8.54 -8.97
CA ASP A 307 9.44 9.31 -8.13
C ASP A 307 9.89 9.28 -6.66
N LEU A 308 10.35 8.12 -6.17
CA LEU A 308 10.91 7.98 -4.82
C LEU A 308 12.16 8.85 -4.63
N VAL A 309 13.11 8.78 -5.56
CA VAL A 309 14.36 9.57 -5.52
C VAL A 309 14.06 11.07 -5.55
N GLN A 310 13.16 11.50 -6.43
CA GLN A 310 12.75 12.90 -6.52
C GLN A 310 12.06 13.35 -5.23
N GLY A 311 11.17 12.54 -4.66
CA GLY A 311 10.51 12.83 -3.40
C GLY A 311 11.51 12.95 -2.24
N LEU A 312 12.48 12.04 -2.16
CA LEU A 312 13.54 12.09 -1.15
C LEU A 312 14.42 13.33 -1.31
N ALA A 313 14.78 13.70 -2.54
CA ALA A 313 15.56 14.91 -2.80
C ALA A 313 14.78 16.18 -2.41
N GLN A 314 13.49 16.23 -2.73
CA GLN A 314 12.64 17.37 -2.38
C GLN A 314 12.43 17.48 -0.87
N LEU A 315 12.25 16.36 -0.18
CA LEU A 315 12.13 16.33 1.28
C LEU A 315 13.46 16.70 1.97
N ALA A 316 14.60 16.27 1.42
CA ALA A 316 15.91 16.67 1.93
C ALA A 316 16.15 18.18 1.77
N ASN A 317 15.70 18.77 0.67
CA ASN A 317 15.81 20.20 0.42
C ASN A 317 14.97 21.03 1.39
N ASP A 318 13.74 20.59 1.69
CA ASP A 318 12.87 21.23 2.68
C ASP A 318 13.56 21.35 4.05
N LYS A 319 14.25 20.29 4.51
CA LYS A 319 14.97 20.29 5.80
C LYS A 319 16.24 21.13 5.81
N THR A 320 16.93 21.20 4.69
CA THR A 320 18.22 21.89 4.60
C THR A 320 18.09 23.35 4.15
N GLY A 321 16.98 23.72 3.51
CA GLY A 321 16.75 25.06 2.95
C GLY A 321 17.75 25.45 1.85
N ILE A 322 18.47 24.47 1.29
CA ILE A 322 19.56 24.72 0.35
C ILE A 322 19.00 25.22 -0.99
N SER A 323 19.09 26.52 -1.24
CA SER A 323 18.79 27.13 -2.55
C SER A 323 20.09 27.38 -3.33
N THR A 324 20.86 26.32 -3.56
CA THR A 324 22.13 26.46 -4.27
C THR A 324 21.88 26.89 -5.71
N ALA A 325 22.60 27.92 -6.13
CA ALA A 325 22.62 28.39 -7.50
C ALA A 325 23.22 27.30 -8.41
N ALA A 326 22.38 26.56 -9.11
CA ALA A 326 22.82 25.62 -10.11
C ALA A 326 23.06 26.37 -11.43
N GLN A 327 24.32 26.40 -11.86
CA GLN A 327 24.72 26.99 -13.13
C GLN A 327 24.49 25.99 -14.25
N ILE A 328 23.61 26.38 -15.18
CA ILE A 328 23.36 25.64 -16.41
C ILE A 328 24.01 26.45 -17.53
N ASN A 329 25.16 25.99 -18.01
CA ASN A 329 25.84 26.62 -19.13
C ASN A 329 25.19 26.16 -20.44
N VAL A 330 24.46 27.06 -21.09
CA VAL A 330 23.77 26.78 -22.36
C VAL A 330 24.65 27.29 -23.50
N GLY A 331 25.75 26.58 -23.79
CA GLY A 331 26.75 26.98 -24.78
C GLY A 331 27.58 28.20 -24.34
N THR A 332 28.08 29.00 -25.31
CA THR A 332 28.95 30.18 -25.08
C THR A 332 28.18 31.50 -24.93
N LEU A 333 26.87 31.51 -25.14
CA LEU A 333 26.07 32.73 -25.33
C LEU A 333 25.33 33.21 -24.09
N ALA A 334 24.98 32.31 -23.17
CA ALA A 334 24.18 32.64 -21.98
C ALA A 334 24.61 31.81 -20.77
N GLN A 335 24.77 32.48 -19.63
CA GLN A 335 24.97 31.83 -18.35
C GLN A 335 23.64 31.85 -17.59
N VAL A 336 23.02 30.68 -17.43
CA VAL A 336 21.76 30.53 -16.70
C VAL A 336 22.08 30.09 -15.27
N THR A 337 21.74 30.93 -14.31
CA THR A 337 21.84 30.62 -12.89
C THR A 337 20.45 30.31 -12.37
N THR A 338 20.22 29.12 -11.85
CA THR A 338 18.92 28.70 -11.31
C THR A 338 19.02 28.48 -9.81
N ARG A 339 18.11 29.06 -9.02
CA ARG A 339 17.91 28.72 -7.61
C ARG A 339 16.55 28.07 -7.49
N ILE A 340 16.51 26.85 -6.98
CA ILE A 340 15.27 26.11 -6.79
C ILE A 340 15.12 25.87 -5.30
N GLN A 341 13.92 26.10 -4.79
CA GLN A 341 13.58 25.82 -3.42
C GLN A 341 12.24 25.07 -3.36
N VAL A 342 12.22 24.02 -2.56
CA VAL A 342 10.99 23.34 -2.18
C VAL A 342 10.29 24.18 -1.12
N VAL A 343 9.05 24.60 -1.41
CA VAL A 343 8.19 25.33 -0.47
C VAL A 343 7.43 24.35 0.40
N GLU A 344 6.96 23.26 -0.20
CA GLU A 344 6.28 22.18 0.51
C GLU A 344 6.62 20.82 -0.11
N PRO A 345 7.03 19.82 0.68
CA PRO A 345 7.44 18.51 0.18
C PRO A 345 6.25 17.70 -0.36
N PRO A 346 6.52 16.75 -1.27
CA PRO A 346 5.49 15.91 -1.86
C PRO A 346 4.98 14.86 -0.86
N GLN A 347 3.75 14.42 -1.04
CA GLN A 347 3.21 13.22 -0.40
C GLN A 347 2.82 12.25 -1.52
N LEU A 348 3.72 11.32 -1.81
CA LEU A 348 3.66 10.45 -3.00
C LEU A 348 2.58 9.38 -2.90
N SER A 349 2.37 8.84 -1.70
CA SER A 349 1.40 7.77 -1.47
C SER A 349 0.67 7.98 -0.15
N ALA A 350 -0.62 7.71 -0.17
CA ALA A 350 -1.45 7.60 1.01
C ALA A 350 -2.25 6.30 0.95
N ILE A 351 -2.10 5.46 1.97
CA ILE A 351 -2.82 4.20 2.08
C ILE A 351 -3.66 4.23 3.35
N GLY A 352 -4.93 3.88 3.24
CA GLY A 352 -5.82 3.92 4.40
C GLY A 352 -7.16 3.25 4.18
N ASP A 353 -7.96 3.24 5.24
CA ASP A 353 -9.32 2.76 5.23
C ASP A 353 -10.27 3.93 4.94
N PRO A 354 -10.92 3.97 3.75
CA PRO A 354 -11.76 5.09 3.36
C PRO A 354 -13.04 5.19 4.23
N SER A 355 -13.41 4.15 4.99
CA SER A 355 -14.55 4.20 5.90
C SER A 355 -14.32 5.08 7.13
N LYS A 356 -13.06 5.42 7.43
CA LYS A 356 -12.67 6.26 8.56
C LYS A 356 -12.51 7.74 8.19
N ILE A 357 -12.64 8.08 6.92
CA ILE A 357 -12.56 9.47 6.44
C ILE A 357 -13.77 10.23 7.00
N ASP A 358 -13.53 11.41 7.55
CA ASP A 358 -14.60 12.35 7.90
C ASP A 358 -15.26 12.89 6.62
N PRO A 359 -16.54 12.57 6.34
CA PRO A 359 -17.22 13.04 5.14
C PRO A 359 -17.40 14.56 5.09
N LEU A 360 -17.38 15.24 6.24
CA LEU A 360 -17.50 16.70 6.32
C LEU A 360 -16.17 17.41 6.01
N ASN A 361 -15.04 16.76 6.29
CA ASN A 361 -13.70 17.32 6.10
C ASN A 361 -12.73 16.33 5.42
N PRO A 362 -13.01 15.86 4.19
CA PRO A 362 -12.22 14.81 3.55
C PRO A 362 -10.77 15.22 3.22
N LYS A 363 -10.47 16.52 3.12
CA LYS A 363 -9.14 17.07 2.79
C LYS A 363 -8.26 17.34 4.03
N THR A 364 -8.86 17.78 5.14
CA THR A 364 -8.12 18.28 6.32
C THR A 364 -8.44 17.52 7.61
N GLY A 365 -9.45 16.67 7.61
CA GLY A 365 -9.84 15.88 8.76
C GLY A 365 -8.81 14.81 9.14
N ALA A 366 -9.00 14.25 10.33
CA ALA A 366 -8.31 13.02 10.72
C ALA A 366 -8.60 11.92 9.69
N ASN A 367 -7.69 10.94 9.56
CA ASN A 367 -7.90 9.78 8.70
C ASN A 367 -8.04 10.09 7.19
N ARG A 368 -7.61 11.28 6.74
CA ARG A 368 -7.60 11.66 5.32
C ARG A 368 -6.70 10.74 4.50
N ILE A 369 -7.15 10.39 3.30
CA ILE A 369 -6.32 9.77 2.27
C ILE A 369 -6.05 10.86 1.23
N TYR A 370 -4.87 11.48 1.36
CA TYR A 370 -4.48 12.69 0.62
C TYR A 370 -3.08 12.50 0.05
N VAL A 371 -2.90 12.85 -1.22
CA VAL A 371 -1.59 12.90 -1.89
C VAL A 371 -1.40 14.28 -2.51
N ARG A 372 -0.14 14.69 -2.63
CA ARG A 372 0.22 15.94 -3.29
C ARG A 372 1.58 15.85 -3.97
N THR A 373 1.75 16.60 -5.05
CA THR A 373 3.08 16.87 -5.59
C THR A 373 3.77 17.94 -4.75
N ALA A 374 5.09 18.04 -4.88
CA ALA A 374 5.82 19.12 -4.24
C ALA A 374 5.43 20.47 -4.81
N GLN A 375 5.38 21.49 -3.96
CA GLN A 375 5.30 22.88 -4.38
C GLN A 375 6.71 23.44 -4.44
N MET A 376 7.15 23.80 -5.64
CA MET A 376 8.50 24.28 -5.88
C MET A 376 8.46 25.69 -6.45
N ARG A 377 9.43 26.50 -6.03
CA ARG A 377 9.68 27.82 -6.61
C ARG A 377 11.07 27.83 -7.20
N ALA A 378 11.18 28.24 -8.46
CA ALA A 378 12.45 28.43 -9.13
C ALA A 378 12.65 29.91 -9.45
N LEU A 379 13.83 30.43 -9.13
CA LEU A 379 14.33 31.71 -9.58
C LEU A 379 15.41 31.45 -10.63
N VAL A 380 15.17 31.86 -11.87
CA VAL A 380 16.07 31.68 -13.00
C VAL A 380 16.62 33.04 -13.39
N SER A 381 17.92 33.23 -13.24
CA SER A 381 18.66 34.42 -13.65
C SER A 381 19.48 34.11 -14.89
N ILE A 382 19.18 34.79 -15.99
CA ILE A 382 19.88 34.63 -17.27
C ILE A 382 20.80 35.82 -17.45
N ASN A 383 22.11 35.58 -17.38
CA ASN A 383 23.13 36.58 -17.69
C ASN A 383 23.52 36.43 -19.17
N LEU A 384 23.51 37.55 -19.89
CA LEU A 384 23.82 37.60 -21.33
C LEU A 384 25.10 38.42 -21.56
N PRO A 385 26.28 37.90 -21.18
CA PRO A 385 27.53 38.67 -21.18
C PRO A 385 27.95 39.10 -22.59
N VAL A 386 27.59 38.33 -23.62
CA VAL A 386 27.95 38.62 -25.03
C VAL A 386 27.21 39.85 -25.58
N LEU A 387 26.07 40.24 -25.00
CA LEU A 387 25.32 41.43 -25.41
C LEU A 387 25.91 42.74 -24.87
N GLY A 388 26.86 42.69 -23.93
CA GLY A 388 27.52 43.88 -23.38
C GLY A 388 28.51 44.57 -24.33
N ASN A 389 28.95 43.89 -25.39
CA ASN A 389 30.07 44.33 -26.23
C ASN A 389 29.70 44.68 -27.69
N ILE A 390 28.41 44.68 -28.06
CA ILE A 390 28.03 44.70 -29.49
C ILE A 390 26.96 45.77 -29.77
N ASN A 391 27.37 46.90 -30.37
CA ASN A 391 26.49 47.92 -30.96
C ASN A 391 25.71 47.45 -32.21
N SER A 392 25.82 46.17 -32.60
CA SER A 392 25.10 45.56 -33.72
C SER A 392 23.97 44.67 -33.18
N LEU A 393 22.96 45.32 -32.62
CA LEU A 393 21.95 44.68 -31.76
C LEU A 393 20.95 43.78 -32.52
N VAL A 394 20.80 43.91 -33.84
CA VAL A 394 19.65 43.32 -34.55
C VAL A 394 19.89 41.88 -35.04
N SER A 395 21.11 41.54 -35.48
CA SER A 395 21.44 40.20 -35.99
C SER A 395 21.80 39.18 -34.89
N THR A 396 22.35 39.67 -33.77
CA THR A 396 22.72 38.83 -32.63
C THR A 396 21.55 38.64 -31.67
N ALA A 397 20.67 39.64 -31.51
CA ALA A 397 19.41 39.45 -30.78
C ALA A 397 18.52 38.42 -31.48
N THR A 398 18.48 38.37 -32.81
CA THR A 398 17.74 37.32 -33.55
C THR A 398 18.37 35.94 -33.40
N SER A 399 19.71 35.81 -33.30
CA SER A 399 20.37 34.51 -33.07
C SER A 399 20.23 34.02 -31.62
N VAL A 400 20.24 34.93 -30.65
CA VAL A 400 20.05 34.64 -29.21
C VAL A 400 18.58 34.40 -28.88
N VAL A 401 17.66 35.17 -29.46
CA VAL A 401 16.23 34.89 -29.40
C VAL A 401 15.92 33.60 -30.15
N GLY A 402 16.58 33.30 -31.26
CA GLY A 402 16.51 32.03 -32.01
C GLY A 402 17.02 30.80 -31.25
N SER A 403 18.03 30.95 -30.38
CA SER A 403 18.56 29.86 -29.56
C SER A 403 17.83 29.71 -28.21
N LEU A 404 17.24 30.79 -27.69
CA LEU A 404 16.40 30.79 -26.49
C LEU A 404 14.93 30.48 -26.80
N THR A 405 14.47 30.65 -28.05
CA THR A 405 13.08 30.34 -28.44
C THR A 405 12.72 28.88 -28.23
N PRO A 406 13.54 27.88 -28.59
CA PRO A 406 13.23 26.49 -28.28
C PRO A 406 13.16 26.27 -26.77
N ILE A 407 14.07 26.86 -26.00
CA ILE A 407 14.16 26.64 -24.55
C ILE A 407 12.98 27.29 -23.82
N LEU A 408 12.61 28.53 -24.17
CA LEU A 408 11.51 29.27 -23.57
C LEU A 408 10.14 28.85 -24.12
N ASN A 409 10.00 28.52 -25.42
CA ASN A 409 8.76 27.91 -25.93
C ASN A 409 8.54 26.52 -25.32
N SER A 410 9.60 25.72 -25.14
CA SER A 410 9.48 24.37 -24.57
C SER A 410 9.31 24.37 -23.05
N ALA A 411 9.89 25.35 -22.34
CA ALA A 411 9.79 25.45 -20.88
C ALA A 411 8.55 26.23 -20.40
N LEU A 412 8.06 27.18 -21.21
CA LEU A 412 7.05 28.16 -20.77
C LEU A 412 5.86 28.33 -21.72
N SER A 413 5.82 27.66 -22.88
CA SER A 413 4.75 27.81 -23.89
C SER A 413 4.45 29.27 -24.27
N LEU A 414 5.42 30.16 -24.09
CA LEU A 414 5.33 31.57 -24.43
C LEU A 414 5.54 31.69 -25.94
N ASN A 415 4.48 31.97 -26.71
CA ASN A 415 4.55 32.17 -28.17
C ASN A 415 5.39 33.41 -28.53
N ILE A 416 6.71 33.23 -28.51
CA ILE A 416 7.70 34.24 -28.88
C ILE A 416 7.80 34.38 -30.41
N ALA A 417 7.24 33.45 -31.19
CA ALA A 417 7.16 33.59 -32.64
C ALA A 417 6.34 34.82 -33.06
N GLY A 418 5.31 35.20 -32.26
CA GLY A 418 4.58 36.46 -32.45
C GLY A 418 5.43 37.72 -32.26
N VAL A 419 6.52 37.64 -31.48
CA VAL A 419 7.48 38.74 -31.29
C VAL A 419 8.39 38.88 -32.51
N LEU A 420 8.71 37.78 -33.21
CA LEU A 420 9.48 37.82 -34.47
C LEU A 420 8.70 38.37 -35.66
N GLY A 421 7.36 38.41 -35.60
CA GLY A 421 6.54 39.16 -36.56
C GLY A 421 6.88 40.67 -36.62
N SER A 422 7.64 41.18 -35.64
CA SER A 422 8.10 42.57 -35.60
C SER A 422 9.38 42.87 -36.39
N THR A 423 10.14 41.86 -36.83
CA THR A 423 11.39 42.10 -37.60
C THR A 423 11.12 42.47 -39.05
N THR A 424 9.94 42.15 -39.60
CA THR A 424 9.48 42.70 -40.89
C THR A 424 9.06 44.18 -40.77
N CYS A 425 8.73 44.65 -39.57
CA CYS A 425 8.46 46.07 -39.30
C CYS A 425 9.74 46.89 -39.10
N ALA A 426 10.85 46.26 -38.67
CA ALA A 426 12.17 46.91 -38.56
C ALA A 426 12.78 47.31 -39.93
N LEU A 427 12.23 46.80 -41.03
CA LEU A 427 12.60 47.17 -42.41
C LEU A 427 11.77 48.35 -42.96
N GLY A 428 10.95 49.00 -42.13
CA GLY A 428 10.20 50.22 -42.51
C GLY A 428 9.04 49.98 -43.49
N LEU A 429 8.64 48.73 -43.71
CA LEU A 429 7.64 48.39 -44.73
C LEU A 429 6.19 48.56 -44.25
N ASN A 430 5.94 48.66 -42.94
CA ASN A 430 4.61 48.97 -42.37
C ASN A 430 4.73 49.62 -40.98
N SER A 431 3.85 50.57 -40.66
CA SER A 431 3.74 51.21 -39.34
C SER A 431 3.19 50.23 -38.29
N CYS A 432 4.06 49.46 -37.66
CA CYS A 432 3.68 48.53 -36.59
C CYS A 432 4.04 49.13 -35.23
N MET A 433 3.15 48.99 -34.25
CA MET A 433 3.50 49.17 -32.84
C MET A 433 4.39 47.98 -32.44
N VAL A 434 5.68 48.24 -32.21
CA VAL A 434 6.61 47.22 -31.72
C VAL A 434 6.68 47.33 -30.22
N THR A 435 6.57 46.22 -29.52
CA THR A 435 6.81 46.15 -28.07
C THR A 435 8.32 46.36 -27.83
N ASP A 436 8.70 47.55 -27.35
CA ASP A 436 10.10 47.85 -27.01
C ASP A 436 10.47 47.18 -25.68
N ILE A 437 11.07 45.99 -25.77
CA ILE A 437 11.55 45.25 -24.60
C ILE A 437 12.91 45.84 -24.22
N LYS A 438 12.89 46.84 -23.33
CA LYS A 438 14.12 47.44 -22.80
C LYS A 438 14.75 46.53 -21.74
N LEU A 439 15.80 45.80 -22.12
CA LEU A 439 16.64 45.04 -21.19
C LEU A 439 17.45 46.02 -20.34
N LEU A 440 17.08 46.16 -19.07
CA LEU A 440 17.79 47.00 -18.12
C LEU A 440 19.12 46.34 -17.77
N THR A 441 20.22 47.08 -17.91
CA THR A 441 21.55 46.62 -17.50
C THR A 441 21.67 46.72 -15.98
N SER A 442 21.86 45.58 -15.31
CA SER A 442 22.14 45.53 -13.88
C SER A 442 23.65 45.39 -13.65
N GLY A 443 24.40 46.49 -13.74
CA GLY A 443 25.83 46.55 -13.43
C GLY A 443 26.78 46.23 -14.59
N THR A 444 28.07 45.98 -14.26
CA THR A 444 29.19 45.79 -15.20
C THR A 444 29.15 44.47 -15.98
N SER A 445 28.12 43.64 -15.79
CA SER A 445 28.04 42.26 -16.29
C SER A 445 27.17 42.08 -17.54
N GLY A 446 26.61 43.16 -18.10
CA GLY A 446 25.67 43.13 -19.22
C GLY A 446 24.20 43.00 -18.79
N PRO A 447 23.26 42.83 -19.75
CA PRO A 447 21.83 42.70 -19.46
C PRO A 447 21.50 41.38 -18.75
N ARG A 448 20.57 41.44 -17.80
CA ARG A 448 20.09 40.31 -16.98
C ARG A 448 18.57 40.19 -17.05
N ILE A 449 18.06 38.95 -17.09
CA ILE A 449 16.63 38.64 -16.99
C ILE A 449 16.42 37.71 -15.80
N ASP A 450 15.55 38.07 -14.85
CA ASP A 450 15.10 37.15 -13.81
C ASP A 450 13.68 36.65 -14.09
N LEU A 451 13.49 35.35 -13.87
CA LEU A 451 12.20 34.67 -13.95
C LEU A 451 11.92 33.99 -12.62
N SER A 452 10.79 34.31 -11.99
CA SER A 452 10.27 33.55 -10.85
C SER A 452 9.16 32.63 -11.34
N LEU A 453 9.38 31.32 -11.21
CA LEU A 453 8.49 30.25 -11.64
C LEU A 453 7.91 29.56 -10.40
N ALA A 454 6.59 29.54 -10.28
CA ALA A 454 5.89 28.61 -9.43
C ALA A 454 5.59 27.36 -10.27
N LEU A 455 6.23 26.25 -9.92
CA LEU A 455 6.11 25.00 -10.67
C LEU A 455 4.72 24.39 -10.47
N ALA A 456 4.26 23.64 -11.48
CA ALA A 456 2.95 22.99 -11.45
C ALA A 456 2.83 22.11 -10.20
N SER A 457 1.67 22.20 -9.55
CA SER A 457 1.36 21.40 -8.37
C SER A 457 -0.03 20.83 -8.47
N ALA A 458 -0.21 19.64 -7.91
CA ALA A 458 -1.51 19.00 -7.82
C ALA A 458 -1.67 18.33 -6.47
N ASP A 459 -2.90 18.35 -5.95
CA ASP A 459 -3.31 17.59 -4.79
C ASP A 459 -4.55 16.77 -5.10
N THR A 460 -4.69 15.62 -4.45
CA THR A 460 -5.83 14.72 -4.65
C THR A 460 -6.19 14.04 -3.35
N TYR A 461 -7.49 13.95 -3.07
CA TYR A 461 -8.02 13.28 -1.89
C TYR A 461 -9.25 12.45 -2.21
N VAL A 462 -9.48 11.43 -1.38
CA VAL A 462 -10.67 10.57 -1.46
C VAL A 462 -11.87 11.29 -0.86
N THR A 463 -12.97 11.37 -1.60
CA THR A 463 -14.25 11.99 -1.16
C THR A 463 -15.34 10.96 -0.88
N GLY A 464 -15.20 9.76 -1.43
CA GLY A 464 -16.18 8.70 -1.24
C GLY A 464 -15.69 7.36 -1.76
N PHE A 465 -16.33 6.29 -1.31
CA PHE A 465 -16.05 4.94 -1.77
C PHE A 465 -17.33 4.10 -1.74
N THR A 466 -17.41 3.10 -2.61
CA THR A 466 -18.35 2.00 -2.45
C THR A 466 -17.59 0.70 -2.59
N CYS A 467 -17.73 -0.19 -1.61
CA CYS A 467 -17.08 -1.50 -1.63
C CYS A 467 -18.11 -2.53 -1.14
N THR A 468 -18.97 -2.96 -2.05
CA THR A 468 -20.06 -3.92 -1.78
C THR A 468 -19.59 -5.36 -1.87
N SER A 469 -18.56 -5.64 -2.67
CA SER A 469 -17.93 -6.97 -2.75
C SER A 469 -16.44 -6.84 -3.10
N ASN A 470 -15.74 -7.97 -3.17
CA ASN A 470 -14.35 -8.00 -3.64
C ASN A 470 -14.19 -7.57 -5.11
N THR A 471 -15.25 -7.68 -5.92
CA THR A 471 -15.25 -7.42 -7.37
C THR A 471 -15.96 -6.12 -7.76
N ASN A 472 -16.86 -5.60 -6.92
CA ASN A 472 -17.58 -4.36 -7.19
C ASN A 472 -17.14 -3.28 -6.19
N LYS A 473 -16.19 -2.44 -6.65
CA LYS A 473 -15.56 -1.38 -5.87
C LYS A 473 -15.48 -0.11 -6.70
N THR A 474 -15.86 1.02 -6.13
CA THR A 474 -15.66 2.34 -6.73
C THR A 474 -15.01 3.28 -5.73
N LEU A 475 -14.22 4.21 -6.24
CA LEU A 475 -13.54 5.24 -5.46
C LEU A 475 -13.79 6.60 -6.11
N SER A 476 -14.28 7.55 -5.32
CA SER A 476 -14.43 8.93 -5.73
C SER A 476 -13.27 9.74 -5.18
N VAL A 477 -12.57 10.44 -6.07
CA VAL A 477 -11.44 11.31 -5.75
C VAL A 477 -11.72 12.71 -6.30
N LYS A 478 -11.22 13.73 -5.60
CA LYS A 478 -11.18 15.09 -6.09
C LYS A 478 -9.73 15.51 -6.25
N THR A 479 -9.42 16.04 -7.44
CA THR A 479 -8.08 16.51 -7.80
C THR A 479 -8.13 18.01 -8.06
N ASP A 480 -7.29 18.75 -7.35
CA ASP A 480 -7.04 20.16 -7.59
C ASP A 480 -5.64 20.29 -8.23
N ALA A 481 -5.52 20.95 -9.38
CA ALA A 481 -4.25 21.10 -10.09
C ALA A 481 -4.03 22.56 -10.51
N ALA A 482 -2.84 23.07 -10.24
CA ALA A 482 -2.39 24.41 -10.62
C ALA A 482 -1.37 24.33 -11.76
N LEU A 483 -1.61 25.14 -12.80
CA LEU A 483 -0.69 25.31 -13.92
C LEU A 483 0.51 26.18 -13.52
N LEU A 484 1.60 26.06 -14.29
CA LEU A 484 2.81 26.87 -14.14
C LEU A 484 2.46 28.37 -14.12
N SER A 485 2.94 29.09 -13.11
CA SER A 485 2.85 30.55 -13.06
C SER A 485 4.24 31.16 -13.16
N ALA A 486 4.43 32.09 -14.10
CA ALA A 486 5.71 32.75 -14.34
C ALA A 486 5.60 34.27 -14.13
N LYS A 487 6.56 34.84 -13.39
CA LYS A 487 6.78 36.28 -13.29
C LYS A 487 8.14 36.59 -13.92
N VAL A 488 8.17 37.57 -14.82
CA VAL A 488 9.39 37.99 -15.53
C VAL A 488 9.70 39.45 -15.17
N GLY A 489 10.93 39.74 -14.76
CA GLY A 489 11.36 41.08 -14.37
C GLY A 489 12.73 41.08 -13.69
N LEU A 490 13.19 42.22 -13.18
CA LEU A 490 14.29 42.23 -12.21
C LEU A 490 13.70 41.83 -10.86
N ILE A 491 14.19 40.73 -10.27
CA ILE A 491 13.67 40.20 -9.01
C ILE A 491 14.81 40.26 -8.00
N ASN A 492 14.73 41.25 -7.10
CA ASN A 492 15.69 41.45 -6.01
C ASN A 492 15.34 40.61 -4.79
#